data_AF-A0A1G6KFA4-F1
#
_entry.id   AF-A0A1G6KFA4-F1
#
_cell.length_a   1.000
_cell.length_b   1.000
_cell.length_c   1.000
_cell.angle_alpha   90.00
_cell.angle_beta   90.00
_cell.angle_gamma   90.00
#
_symmetry.space_group_name_H-M   'P 1'
#
loop_
_entity.id
_entity.type
_entity.pdbx_description
1 polymer ?
#
loop_
_entity_poly.entity_id
_entity_poly.type
_entity_poly.pdbx_seq_one_letter_code
_entity_poly.pdbx_strand_id
1 'polypeptide(L)'
;MAPFAPRQNSQLFCCTDHKNAFHDRWRIRGRQLAPLEMAVSVTRNGRIRDTDIGVRAARSAQRLKRQWAAEDRDAGRMPMDQYIRRLSRCHDLP
;
A
#
# COMPACT_ATOMS: atom_id res chain seq x y z
N MET A 1 -10.80 20.71 6.03
CA MET A 1 -9.82 20.70 4.91
C MET A 1 -10.58 20.48 3.62
N ALA A 2 -10.53 21.40 2.67
CA ALA A 2 -11.14 21.20 1.36
C ALA A 2 -10.40 20.07 0.62
N PRO A 3 -11.12 19.17 -0.08
CA PRO A 3 -10.47 18.09 -0.83
C PRO A 3 -9.62 18.67 -1.97
N PHE A 4 -8.48 18.04 -2.22
CA PHE A 4 -7.58 18.40 -3.32
C PHE A 4 -8.32 18.37 -4.67
N ALA A 5 -8.35 19.50 -5.38
CA ALA A 5 -8.83 19.62 -6.74
C ALA A 5 -7.62 19.53 -7.72
N PRO A 6 -7.51 18.46 -8.52
CA PRO A 6 -6.42 18.31 -9.47
C PRO A 6 -6.53 19.34 -10.60
N ARG A 7 -5.39 19.88 -11.07
CA ARG A 7 -5.34 20.83 -12.20
C ARG A 7 -5.48 20.12 -13.55
N GLN A 8 -5.13 18.83 -13.61
CA GLN A 8 -5.27 17.96 -14.78
C GLN A 8 -5.75 16.58 -14.32
N ASN A 9 -6.51 15.87 -15.16
CA ASN A 9 -7.12 14.57 -14.79
C ASN A 9 -6.09 13.51 -14.34
N SER A 10 -4.84 13.63 -14.78
CA SER A 10 -3.73 12.75 -14.41
C SER A 10 -2.93 13.16 -13.17
N GLN A 11 -3.29 14.28 -12.53
CA GLN A 11 -2.57 14.77 -11.37
C GLN A 11 -2.96 14.01 -10.10
N LEU A 12 -2.05 13.14 -9.64
CA LEU A 12 -2.22 12.36 -8.41
C LEU A 12 -1.91 13.17 -7.15
N PHE A 13 -0.97 14.11 -7.23
CA PHE A 13 -0.45 14.86 -6.08
C PHE A 13 -0.50 16.37 -6.33
N CYS A 14 -0.75 17.16 -5.29
CA CYS A 14 -0.84 18.61 -5.41
C CYS A 14 0.54 19.29 -5.53
N CYS A 15 1.60 18.67 -4.99
CA CYS A 15 2.97 19.17 -5.03
C CYS A 15 3.99 18.03 -4.98
N THR A 16 5.26 18.35 -5.27
CA THR A 16 6.39 17.41 -5.22
C THR A 16 6.61 16.86 -3.81
N ASP A 17 6.44 17.67 -2.76
CA ASP A 17 6.65 17.22 -1.38
C ASP A 17 5.66 16.12 -0.98
N HIS A 18 4.39 16.26 -1.34
CA HIS A 18 3.39 15.23 -1.07
C HIS A 18 3.62 13.96 -1.91
N LYS A 19 4.12 14.09 -3.14
CA LYS A 19 4.55 12.96 -3.95
C LYS A 19 5.72 12.21 -3.29
N ASN A 20 6.75 12.94 -2.87
CA ASN A 20 7.93 12.36 -2.21
C ASN A 20 7.54 11.70 -0.89
N ALA A 21 6.76 12.38 -0.05
CA ALA A 21 6.27 11.82 1.20
C ALA A 21 5.44 10.54 0.98
N PHE A 22 4.63 10.48 -0.08
CA PHE A 22 3.93 9.25 -0.47
C PHE A 22 4.90 8.15 -0.89
N HIS A 23 5.86 8.43 -1.77
CA HIS A 23 6.84 7.45 -2.23
C HIS A 23 7.74 6.94 -1.10
N ASP A 24 8.17 7.79 -0.17
CA ASP A 24 9.00 7.40 0.96
C ASP A 24 8.24 6.47 1.91
N ARG A 25 6.98 6.79 2.21
CA ARG A 25 6.10 5.88 2.98
C ARG A 25 5.98 4.54 2.27
N TRP A 26 5.68 4.53 0.97
CA TRP A 26 5.53 3.28 0.22
C TRP A 26 6.82 2.49 0.07
N ARG A 27 7.97 3.16 -0.01
CA ARG A 27 9.29 2.53 0.02
C ARG A 27 9.53 1.80 1.33
N ILE A 28 9.26 2.45 2.47
CA ILE A 28 9.43 1.85 3.80
C ILE A 28 8.44 0.70 4.00
N ARG A 29 7.15 0.93 3.70
CA ARG A 29 6.10 -0.08 3.84
C ARG A 29 6.35 -1.28 2.92
N GLY A 30 6.78 -1.05 1.68
CA GLY A 30 7.11 -2.09 0.71
C GLY A 30 8.26 -2.99 1.17
N ARG A 31 9.31 -2.41 1.77
CA ARG A 31 10.43 -3.18 2.36
C ARG A 31 9.98 -4.14 3.47
N GLN A 32 8.93 -3.78 4.21
CA GLN A 32 8.40 -4.60 5.30
C GLN A 32 7.37 -5.62 4.80
N LEU A 33 6.48 -5.22 3.90
CA LEU A 33 5.35 -6.05 3.47
C LEU A 33 5.76 -7.09 2.41
N ALA A 34 6.63 -6.74 1.47
CA ALA A 34 6.97 -7.62 0.35
C ALA A 34 7.57 -8.97 0.80
N PRO A 35 8.52 -9.04 1.74
CA PRO A 35 9.02 -10.34 2.22
C PRO A 35 7.93 -11.21 2.86
N LEU A 36 6.99 -10.58 3.58
CA LEU A 36 5.89 -11.29 4.24
C LEU A 36 4.91 -11.87 3.21
N GLU A 37 4.48 -11.07 2.23
CA GLU A 37 3.56 -11.53 1.17
C GLU A 37 4.20 -12.60 0.26
N MET A 38 5.52 -12.51 0.04
CA MET A 38 6.28 -13.56 -0.65
C MET A 38 6.33 -14.86 0.18
N ALA A 39 6.60 -14.77 1.48
CA ALA A 39 6.57 -15.94 2.37
C ALA A 39 5.16 -16.57 2.43
N VAL A 40 4.11 -15.76 2.46
CA VAL A 40 2.72 -16.23 2.38
C VAL A 40 2.46 -16.97 1.07
N SER A 41 2.90 -16.40 -0.06
CA SER A 41 2.73 -17.02 -1.38
C SER A 41 3.47 -18.36 -1.48
N VAL A 42 4.73 -18.39 -1.04
CA VAL A 42 5.60 -19.58 -1.09
C VAL A 42 5.09 -20.71 -0.20
N THR A 43 4.53 -20.39 0.97
CA THR A 43 3.98 -21.38 1.91
C THR A 43 2.50 -21.70 1.65
N ARG A 44 1.88 -21.08 0.63
CA ARG A 44 0.42 -21.08 0.40
C ARG A 44 -0.35 -20.78 1.69
N ASN A 45 0.05 -19.70 2.36
CA ASN A 45 -0.50 -19.27 3.64
C ASN A 45 -0.37 -20.35 4.73
N GLY A 46 0.81 -20.98 4.81
CA GLY A 46 1.13 -22.03 5.77
C GLY A 46 0.55 -23.43 5.46
N ARG A 47 -0.01 -23.66 4.27
CA ARG A 47 -0.50 -24.99 3.88
C ARG A 47 0.60 -25.93 3.38
N ILE A 48 1.73 -25.38 2.95
CA ILE A 48 2.89 -26.13 2.48
C ILE A 48 4.18 -25.57 3.07
N ARG A 49 5.24 -26.38 3.06
CA ARG A 49 6.57 -26.04 3.61
C ARG A 49 6.46 -25.71 5.10
N ASP A 50 7.17 -24.68 5.54
CA ASP A 50 7.10 -24.18 6.91
C ASP A 50 5.74 -23.50 7.17
N THR A 51 4.83 -24.27 7.73
CA THR A 51 3.48 -23.84 8.11
C THR A 51 3.52 -22.68 9.09
N ASP A 52 4.37 -22.74 10.10
CA ASP A 52 4.43 -21.75 11.18
C ASP A 52 4.88 -20.40 10.66
N ILE A 53 5.93 -20.38 9.84
CA ILE A 53 6.40 -19.15 9.19
C ILE A 53 5.32 -18.59 8.26
N GLY A 54 4.64 -19.44 7.47
CA GLY A 54 3.56 -19.01 6.59
C GLY A 54 2.42 -18.32 7.33
N VAL A 55 1.94 -18.92 8.43
CA VAL A 55 0.87 -18.36 9.25
C VAL A 55 1.31 -17.07 9.96
N ARG A 56 2.54 -17.03 10.50
CA ARG A 56 3.09 -15.83 11.15
C ARG A 56 3.26 -14.68 10.17
N ALA A 57 3.74 -14.96 8.95
CA ALA A 57 3.89 -13.98 7.89
C ALA A 57 2.53 -13.38 7.50
N ALA A 58 1.51 -14.23 7.30
CA ALA A 58 0.15 -13.78 6.97
C ALA A 58 -0.46 -12.89 8.05
N ARG A 59 -0.33 -13.28 9.32
CA ARG A 59 -0.81 -12.47 10.46
C ARG A 59 -0.08 -11.13 10.52
N SER A 60 1.23 -11.13 10.32
CA SER A 60 2.05 -9.91 10.35
C SER A 60 1.71 -8.97 9.19
N ALA A 61 1.59 -9.50 7.97
CA ALA A 61 1.17 -8.73 6.80
C ALA A 61 -0.22 -8.12 7.00
N GLN A 62 -1.18 -8.89 7.51
CA GLN A 62 -2.52 -8.41 7.79
C GLN A 62 -2.55 -7.32 8.87
N ARG A 63 -1.73 -7.46 9.93
CA ARG A 63 -1.59 -6.44 10.97
C ARG A 63 -1.06 -5.13 10.39
N LEU A 64 0.02 -5.19 9.61
CA LEU A 64 0.61 -4.01 8.96
C LEU A 64 -0.39 -3.32 8.03
N LYS A 65 -1.09 -4.09 7.17
CA LYS A 65 -2.13 -3.56 6.27
C LYS A 65 -3.23 -2.82 7.04
N ARG A 66 -3.72 -3.40 8.13
CA ARG A 66 -4.76 -2.76 8.98
C ARG A 66 -4.25 -1.51 9.67
N GLN A 67 -3.04 -1.57 10.24
CA GLN A 67 -2.42 -0.44 10.91
C GLN A 67 -2.23 0.74 9.95
N TRP A 68 -1.62 0.50 8.79
CA TRP A 68 -1.37 1.55 7.81
C TRP A 68 -2.65 2.12 7.21
N ALA A 69 -3.68 1.30 7.01
CA ALA A 69 -5.00 1.78 6.58
C ALA A 69 -5.64 2.71 7.63
N ALA A 70 -5.48 2.42 8.92
CA ALA A 70 -5.92 3.31 9.99
C ALA A 70 -5.09 4.61 10.01
N GLU A 71 -3.77 4.52 9.99
CA GLU A 71 -2.87 5.69 9.94
C GLU A 71 -3.18 6.62 8.76
N ASP A 72 -3.46 6.05 7.58
CA ASP A 72 -3.78 6.83 6.39
C ASP A 72 -5.16 7.48 6.50
N ARG A 73 -6.14 6.79 7.10
CA ARG A 73 -7.47 7.35 7.39
C ARG A 73 -7.37 8.52 8.38
N ASP A 74 -6.67 8.32 9.48
CA ASP A 74 -6.53 9.32 10.56
C ASP A 74 -5.77 10.55 10.09
N ALA A 75 -4.78 10.37 9.20
CA ALA A 75 -4.04 11.45 8.58
C ALA A 75 -4.78 12.09 7.38
N GLY A 76 -6.02 11.68 7.08
CA GLY A 76 -6.81 12.22 5.96
C GLY A 76 -6.18 11.99 4.59
N ARG A 77 -5.35 10.94 4.45
CA ARG A 77 -4.65 10.62 3.20
C ARG A 77 -5.59 9.92 2.22
N MET A 78 -5.23 10.00 0.94
CA MET A 78 -5.95 9.33 -0.13
C MET A 78 -6.01 7.81 0.10
N PRO A 79 -7.21 7.20 0.09
CA PRO A 79 -7.36 5.75 0.10
C PRO A 79 -6.68 5.09 -1.12
N MET A 80 -6.12 3.90 -0.92
CA MET A 80 -5.34 3.24 -1.98
C MET A 80 -6.16 2.74 -3.16
N ASP A 81 -7.43 2.38 -2.94
CA ASP A 81 -8.37 2.08 -4.02
C ASP A 81 -8.61 3.31 -4.90
N GLN A 82 -8.70 4.51 -4.31
CA GLN A 82 -8.80 5.76 -5.05
C GLN A 82 -7.50 6.06 -5.80
N TYR A 83 -6.34 5.83 -5.18
CA TYR A 83 -5.04 5.97 -5.84
C TYR A 83 -4.95 5.07 -7.08
N ILE A 84 -5.24 3.78 -6.96
CA ILE A 84 -5.21 2.82 -8.06
C ILE A 84 -6.22 3.22 -9.16
N ARG A 85 -7.44 3.61 -8.80
CA ARG A 85 -8.45 4.08 -9.77
C ARG A 85 -7.99 5.30 -10.56
N ARG A 86 -7.23 6.22 -9.94
CA ARG A 86 -6.68 7.39 -10.63
C ARG A 86 -5.47 6.99 -11.47
N LEU A 87 -4.62 6.13 -10.95
CA LEU A 87 -3.42 5.65 -11.64
C LEU A 87 -3.78 4.90 -12.93
N SER A 88 -4.78 4.01 -12.88
CA SER A 88 -5.24 3.23 -14.04
C SER A 88 -5.88 4.06 -15.15
N ARG A 89 -6.23 5.33 -14.89
CA ARG A 89 -6.71 6.26 -15.91
C ARG A 89 -5.58 6.96 -16.66
N CYS A 90 -4.35 6.82 -16.18
CA CYS A 90 -3.21 7.61 -16.64
C CYS A 90 -2.02 6.74 -17.05
N HIS A 91 -1.95 5.52 -16.52
CA HIS A 91 -0.90 4.56 -16.80
C HIS A 91 -1.52 3.17 -16.91
N ASP A 92 -1.05 2.40 -17.89
CA ASP A 92 -1.29 0.96 -17.92
C ASP A 92 -0.59 0.34 -16.71
N LEU A 93 -1.39 -0.27 -15.82
CA LEU A 93 -0.84 -1.00 -14.69
C LEU A 93 -0.28 -2.32 -15.21
N PRO A 94 0.94 -2.73 -14.81
CA PRO A 94 1.50 -4.03 -15.17
C PRO A 94 0.72 -5.19 -14.57
#